data_AF-A0A963JIU7-F1
#
_entry.id   AF-A0A963JIU7-F1
#
_cell.length_a   1.000
_cell.length_b   1.000
_cell.length_c   1.000
_cell.angle_alpha   90.00
_cell.angle_beta   90.00
_cell.angle_gamma   90.00
#
_symmetry.space_group_name_H-M   'P 1'
#
loop_
_entity.id
_entity.type
_entity.pdbx_description
1 polymer ?
#
loop_
_entity_poly.entity_id
_entity_poly.type
_entity_poly.pdbx_seq_one_letter_code
_entity_poly.pdbx_strand_id
1 'polypeptide(L)' 'MKIISYSDLHLEFKSGWKMPENIDADLMVLATDIITFQDYSLLTEFLTGWAKPVLYIAGNHEYYTRTPKDREEDAF' A
#
# COMPACT_ATOMS: atom_id res chain seq x y z
N MET A 1 -8.54 -17.38 13.65
CA MET A 1 -8.40 -16.46 12.50
C MET A 1 -7.53 -15.30 12.92
N LYS A 2 -6.43 -15.07 12.22
CA LYS A 2 -5.46 -13.99 12.49
C LYS A 2 -5.47 -13.03 11.32
N ILE A 3 -5.55 -11.74 11.60
CA ILE A 3 -5.51 -10.68 10.60
C ILE A 3 -4.25 -9.86 10.86
N ILE A 4 -3.51 -9.56 9.80
CA ILE A 4 -2.47 -8.55 9.85
C ILE A 4 -2.92 -7.34 9.06
N SER A 5 -2.63 -6.15 9.56
CA SER A 5 -3.00 -4.90 8.90
C SER A 5 -1.81 -3.95 8.78
N TYR A 6 -1.71 -3.30 7.63
CA TYR A 6 -0.78 -2.20 7.38
C TYR A 6 -1.55 -1.01 6.80
N SER A 7 -1.10 0.21 7.11
CA SER A 7 -1.70 1.49 6.73
C SER A 7 -0.57 2.51 6.57
N ASP A 8 -0.73 3.48 5.68
CA ASP A 8 0.18 4.63 5.54
C ASP A 8 1.67 4.23 5.39
N LEU A 9 1.93 3.11 4.69
CA LEU A 9 3.29 2.62 4.49
C LEU A 9 4.09 3.52 3.55
N HIS A 10 3.40 4.18 2.61
CA HIS A 10 3.96 5.06 1.59
C HIS A 10 5.25 4.51 0.95
N LEU A 11 5.17 3.31 0.37
CA LEU A 11 6.33 2.64 -0.21
C LEU A 11 6.96 3.45 -1.35
N GLU A 12 6.22 4.39 -1.95
CA GLU A 12 6.71 5.35 -2.94
C GLU A 12 7.86 6.24 -2.43
N PHE A 13 7.95 6.47 -1.11
CA PHE A 13 9.05 7.22 -0.50
C PHE A 13 10.29 6.37 -0.23
N LYS A 14 10.27 5.09 -0.62
CA LYS A 14 11.41 4.16 -0.47
C LYS A 14 11.94 4.12 0.96
N SER A 15 11.04 4.00 1.93
CA SER A 15 11.35 3.98 3.38
C SER A 15 12.32 2.88 3.79
N GLY A 16 12.57 1.88 2.93
CA GLY A 16 13.37 0.70 3.24
C GLY A 16 12.65 -0.29 4.17
N TRP A 17 11.38 -0.01 4.47
CA TRP A 17 10.55 -0.88 5.29
C TRP A 17 10.30 -2.20 4.55
N LYS A 18 10.35 -3.30 5.29
CA LYS A 18 10.10 -4.65 4.79
C LYS A 18 9.17 -5.39 5.72
N MET A 19 8.34 -6.24 5.14
CA MET A 19 7.48 -7.13 5.91
C MET A 19 8.33 -8.06 6.79
N PRO A 20 8.00 -8.22 8.09
CA PRO A 20 8.66 -9.21 8.94
C PRO A 20 8.58 -10.62 8.34
N GLU A 21 9.60 -11.44 8.60
CA GLU A 21 9.58 -12.85 8.19
C GLU A 21 8.62 -13.67 9.08
N ASN A 22 8.12 -14.79 8.54
CA ASN A 22 7.34 -15.79 9.29
C ASN A 22 6.03 -15.28 9.93
N ILE A 23 5.34 -14.37 9.23
CA ILE A 23 4.05 -13.84 9.70
C ILE A 23 2.98 -14.94 9.66
N ASP A 24 2.43 -15.23 10.83
CA ASP A 24 1.29 -16.13 10.98
C ASP A 24 -0.03 -15.35 11.00
N ALA A 25 -0.53 -14.99 9.81
CA ALA A 25 -1.85 -14.39 9.62
C ALA A 25 -2.60 -15.07 8.47
N ASP A 26 -3.94 -15.10 8.53
CA ASP A 26 -4.83 -15.73 7.55
C ASP A 26 -5.27 -14.76 6.45
N LEU A 27 -5.28 -13.46 6.76
CA LEU A 27 -5.66 -12.36 5.87
C LEU A 27 -4.74 -11.16 6.14
N MET A 28 -4.28 -10.53 5.07
CA MET A 28 -3.65 -9.21 5.14
C MET A 28 -4.66 -8.14 4.74
N VAL A 29 -4.73 -7.05 5.52
CA VAL A 29 -5.48 -5.84 5.17
C VAL A 29 -4.49 -4.72 4.91
N LEU A 30 -4.55 -4.18 3.70
CA LEU A 30 -3.81 -3.00 3.28
C LEU A 30 -4.78 -1.82 3.31
N ALA A 31 -4.75 -1.09 4.42
CA ALA A 31 -5.70 -0.05 4.76
C ALA A 31 -5.15 1.32 4.37
N THR A 32 -5.21 1.67 3.07
CA THR A 32 -4.87 3.00 2.52
C THR A 32 -3.38 3.37 2.49
N ASP A 33 -3.02 4.23 1.53
CA ASP A 33 -1.73 4.92 1.41
C ASP A 33 -0.50 3.97 1.45
N ILE A 34 -0.57 2.90 0.66
CA ILE A 34 0.51 1.90 0.56
C ILE A 34 1.46 2.21 -0.58
N ILE A 35 0.91 2.56 -1.75
CA ILE A 35 1.64 2.94 -2.97
C ILE A 35 0.88 4.05 -3.70
N THR A 36 1.48 4.57 -4.76
CA THR A 36 0.73 5.28 -5.81
C THR A 36 0.35 4.31 -6.94
N PHE A 37 -0.82 4.46 -7.58
CA PHE A 37 -1.20 3.64 -8.75
C PHE A 37 -0.38 3.94 -10.02
N GLN A 38 0.62 4.83 -9.92
CA GLN A 38 1.63 4.99 -10.96
C GLN A 38 2.65 3.83 -10.98
N ASP A 39 2.88 3.16 -9.84
CA ASP A 39 3.91 2.13 -9.72
C ASP A 39 3.47 0.95 -8.83
N TYR A 40 2.91 -0.08 -9.47
CA TYR A 40 2.54 -1.34 -8.81
C TYR A 40 3.72 -2.27 -8.53
N SER A 41 4.93 -1.96 -9.00
CA SER A 41 6.11 -2.82 -8.75
C SER A 41 6.46 -2.87 -7.27
N LEU A 42 6.25 -1.76 -6.55
CA LEU A 42 6.45 -1.66 -5.10
C LEU A 42 5.51 -2.59 -4.32
N LEU A 43 4.23 -2.64 -4.72
CA LEU A 43 3.26 -3.56 -4.12
C LEU A 43 3.63 -5.02 -4.42
N THR A 44 4.10 -5.29 -5.65
CA THR A 44 4.56 -6.63 -6.05
C THR A 44 5.76 -7.08 -5.23
N GLU A 45 6.75 -6.20 -5.04
CA GLU A 45 7.91 -6.46 -4.20
C GLU A 45 7.50 -6.70 -2.74
N PHE A 46 6.66 -5.83 -2.17
CA PHE A 46 6.18 -5.94 -0.80
C PHE A 46 5.42 -7.24 -0.53
N LEU A 47 4.61 -7.70 -1.48
CA LEU A 47 3.86 -8.97 -1.37
C LEU A 47 4.67 -10.21 -1.76
N THR A 48 5.97 -10.06 -2.05
CA THR A 48 6.82 -11.21 -2.42
C THR A 48 6.82 -12.25 -1.30
N GLY A 49 6.43 -13.48 -1.65
CA GLY A 49 6.34 -14.60 -0.70
C GLY A 49 5.05 -14.64 0.13
N TRP A 50 4.16 -13.66 0.00
CA TRP A 50 2.82 -13.71 0.60
C TRP A 50 1.84 -14.45 -0.31
N ALA A 51 1.29 -15.57 0.17
CA ALA A 51 0.40 -16.43 -0.63
C ALA A 51 -1.07 -16.42 -0.17
N LYS A 52 -1.37 -15.74 0.94
CA LYS A 52 -2.72 -15.70 1.54
C LYS A 52 -3.50 -14.48 1.02
N PRO A 53 -4.84 -14.44 1.19
CA PRO A 53 -5.64 -13.33 0.70
C PRO A 53 -5.17 -11.95 1.21
N VAL A 54 -5.35 -10.94 0.36
CA VAL A 54 -5.08 -9.53 0.66
C VAL A 54 -6.36 -8.75 0.38
N LEU A 55 -6.85 -8.01 1.38
CA LEU A 55 -7.89 -6.99 1.20
C LEU A 55 -7.19 -5.64 1.04
N TYR A 56 -7.25 -5.06 -0.16
CA TYR A 56 -6.67 -3.77 -0.46
C TYR A 56 -7.76 -2.68 -0.43
N ILE A 57 -7.51 -1.62 0.33
CA ILE A 57 -8.37 -0.44 0.42
C ILE A 57 -7.51 0.74 -0.07
N ALA A 58 -7.91 1.37 -1.17
CA ALA A 58 -7.18 2.51 -1.71
C ALA A 58 -7.44 3.77 -0.88
N GLY A 59 -6.37 4.47 -0.53
CA GLY A 59 -6.36 5.81 0.07
C GLY A 59 -6.23 6.89 -0.99
N ASN A 60 -5.93 8.12 -0.56
CA ASN A 60 -5.75 9.24 -1.47
C ASN A 60 -4.41 9.18 -2.22
N HIS A 61 -3.35 8.67 -1.58
CA HIS A 61 -2.03 8.57 -2.23
C HIS A 61 -2.04 7.61 -3.42
N GLU A 62 -2.89 6.58 -3.40
CA GLU A 62 -3.09 5.71 -4.55
C GLU A 62 -3.49 6.48 -5.81
N TYR A 63 -4.25 7.57 -5.68
CA TYR A 63 -4.75 8.37 -6.81
C TYR A 63 -3.86 9.54 -7.19
N TYR A 64 -2.83 9.87 -6.40
CA TYR A 64 -1.92 10.97 -6.72
C TYR A 64 -1.09 10.65 -7.97
N THR A 65 -1.54 11.18 -9.11
CA THR A 65 -0.92 10.95 -10.43
C THR A 65 -0.26 12.23 -10.95
N ARG A 66 0.89 12.59 -10.35
CA ARG A 66 1.79 13.69 -10.76
C ARG A 66 1.21 15.11 -10.88
N THR A 67 -0.09 15.32 -10.69
CA THR A 67 -0.63 16.65 -10.50
C THR A 67 -0.28 17.10 -9.09
N PRO A 68 0.39 18.25 -8.89
CA PRO A 68 0.61 18.80 -7.55
C PRO A 68 -0.71 18.89 -6.78
N LYS A 69 -0.71 18.52 -5.50
CA LYS A 69 -1.90 18.45 -4.63
C LYS A 69 -2.76 19.73 -4.69
N ASP A 70 -2.09 20.87 -4.80
CA ASP A 70 -2.64 22.21 -4.97
C ASP A 70 -3.51 22.39 -6.23
N ARG A 71 -3.38 21.54 -7.25
CA ARG A 71 -4.25 21.55 -8.44
C ARG A 71 -5.37 20.50 -8.43
N GLU A 72 -5.34 19.55 -7.49
CA GLU A 72 -6.42 18.56 -7.34
C GLU A 72 -7.49 19.02 -6.35
N GLU A 73 -7.15 19.86 -5.36
CA GLU A 73 -8.12 20.50 -4.45
C GLU A 73 -9.09 21.43 -5.20
N ASP A 74 -8.67 22.04 -6.32
CA ASP A 74 -9.51 22.90 -7.17
C ASP A 74 -10.49 22.13 -8.07
N ALA A 75 -10.38 20.80 -8.15
CA ALA A 75 -11.16 19.96 -9.05
C ALA A 75 -12.37 19.26 -8.39
N PHE A 76 -12.57 19.45 -7.08
CA PHE A 76 -13.68 18.88 -6.30
C PHE A 76 -14.55 19.95 -5.65
#